data_AF-A0A7S3UFU4-F1
#
_entry.id   AF-A0A7S3UFU4-F1
#
_cell.length_a   1.000
_cell.length_b   1.000
_cell.length_c   1.000
_cell.angle_alpha   90.00
_cell.angle_beta   90.00
_cell.angle_gamma   90.00
#
_symmetry.space_group_name_H-M   'P 1'
#
loop_
_entity.id
_entity.type
_entity.pdbx_description
1 polymer ?
#
loop_
_entity_poly.entity_id
_entity_poly.type
_entity_poly.pdbx_seq_one_letter_code
_entity_poly.pdbx_strand_id
1 'polypeptide(L)'
;AAAADAAAEVASVRSPTATQVAALSSLARRKRIFLGGVNDFLPIIRRSHRLVLVGCGTSYNACLATRPAFEELCGTPVSLELASDIADRACPIMRDDTCIFVSQSGETKDTLDALDYAAARGALTVGITNTVGS
;
A
#
# COMPACT_ATOMS: atom_id res chain seq x y z
N ALA A 1 -7.97 -27.39 -44.30
CA ALA A 1 -9.26 -26.74 -43.97
C ALA A 1 -9.68 -27.24 -42.60
N ALA A 2 -9.87 -26.45 -41.55
CA ALA A 2 -9.96 -25.01 -41.39
C ALA A 2 -9.56 -24.67 -39.94
N ALA A 3 -8.96 -23.49 -39.76
CA ALA A 3 -8.75 -22.85 -38.47
C ALA A 3 -10.10 -22.39 -37.87
N ALA A 4 -10.22 -22.44 -36.55
CA ALA A 4 -11.15 -21.66 -35.73
C ALA A 4 -10.66 -21.78 -34.26
N ASP A 5 -9.62 -21.04 -33.88
CA ASP A 5 -9.75 -19.69 -33.29
C ASP A 5 -10.18 -19.78 -31.81
N ALA A 6 -9.21 -20.18 -30.97
CA ALA A 6 -9.29 -20.04 -29.52
C ALA A 6 -8.98 -18.58 -29.18
N ALA A 7 -9.99 -17.72 -29.37
CA ALA A 7 -9.94 -16.34 -28.94
C ALA A 7 -9.72 -16.31 -27.43
N ALA A 8 -8.53 -15.88 -27.02
CA ALA A 8 -8.23 -15.45 -25.68
C ALA A 8 -9.26 -14.38 -25.28
N GLU A 9 -10.18 -14.75 -24.40
CA GLU A 9 -11.03 -13.78 -23.74
C GLU A 9 -10.13 -12.95 -22.84
N VAL A 10 -9.66 -11.83 -23.37
CA VAL A 10 -9.02 -10.75 -22.62
C VAL A 10 -10.10 -10.24 -21.67
N ALA A 11 -10.22 -10.88 -20.51
CA ALA A 11 -10.97 -10.35 -19.39
C ALA A 11 -10.38 -8.97 -19.12
N SER A 12 -11.11 -7.94 -19.51
CA SER A 12 -10.77 -6.56 -19.22
C SER A 12 -10.64 -6.47 -17.70
N VAL A 13 -9.39 -6.44 -17.21
CA VAL A 13 -9.07 -6.18 -15.81
C VAL A 13 -9.46 -4.73 -15.55
N ARG A 14 -10.76 -4.49 -15.39
CA ARG A 14 -11.26 -3.24 -14.84
C ARG A 14 -10.99 -3.31 -13.36
N SER A 15 -10.34 -2.26 -12.83
CA SER A 15 -10.20 -2.09 -11.40
C SER A 15 -11.58 -2.27 -10.74
N PRO A 16 -11.68 -3.05 -9.65
CA PRO A 16 -12.94 -3.19 -8.95
C PRO A 16 -13.40 -1.80 -8.54
N THR A 17 -14.62 -1.43 -8.93
CA THR A 17 -15.22 -0.16 -8.50
C THR A 17 -15.40 -0.19 -6.98
N ALA A 18 -15.43 0.98 -6.33
CA ALA A 18 -15.62 1.07 -4.87
C ALA A 18 -16.86 0.25 -4.40
N THR A 19 -17.89 0.16 -5.23
CA THR A 19 -19.07 -0.68 -4.96
C THR A 19 -18.76 -2.19 -4.90
N GLN A 20 -17.83 -2.71 -5.69
CA GLN A 20 -17.44 -4.12 -5.69
C GLN A 20 -16.57 -4.48 -4.47
N VAL A 21 -15.70 -3.57 -4.03
CA VAL A 21 -14.90 -3.74 -2.81
C VAL A 21 -15.80 -3.65 -1.57
N ALA A 22 -16.77 -2.73 -1.55
CA ALA A 22 -17.81 -2.64 -0.51
C ALA A 22 -18.68 -3.91 -0.45
N ALA A 23 -19.04 -4.47 -1.61
CA ALA A 23 -19.82 -5.70 -1.66
C ALA A 23 -19.02 -6.90 -1.10
N LEU A 24 -17.73 -7.02 -1.45
CA LEU A 24 -16.82 -8.02 -0.90
C LEU A 24 -16.65 -7.88 0.62
N SER A 25 -16.57 -6.65 1.13
CA SER A 25 -16.48 -6.40 2.58
C SER A 25 -17.78 -6.76 3.31
N SER A 26 -18.95 -6.56 2.69
CA SER A 26 -20.26 -6.94 3.26
C SER A 26 -20.53 -8.46 3.23
N LEU A 27 -19.99 -9.18 2.23
CA LEU A 27 -20.13 -10.63 2.06
C LEU A 27 -19.12 -11.44 2.88
N ALA A 28 -18.08 -10.79 3.41
CA ALA A 28 -17.14 -11.42 4.32
C ALA A 28 -17.82 -11.67 5.69
N ARG A 29 -18.28 -12.92 5.92
CA ARG A 29 -18.54 -13.47 7.26
C ARG A 29 -17.53 -12.87 8.24
N ARG A 30 -17.98 -12.24 9.35
CA ARG A 30 -17.15 -11.59 10.39
C ARG A 30 -15.95 -12.45 10.79
N LYS A 31 -14.87 -12.40 10.01
CA LYS A 31 -13.58 -13.04 10.28
C LYS A 31 -12.69 -11.92 10.78
N ARG A 32 -12.29 -12.03 12.04
CA ARG A 32 -11.33 -11.08 12.63
C ARG A 32 -9.97 -11.35 11.99
N ILE A 33 -9.40 -10.33 11.36
CA ILE A 33 -8.02 -10.34 10.87
C ILE A 33 -7.14 -9.79 11.99
N PHE A 34 -6.13 -10.55 12.39
CA PHE A 34 -5.16 -10.15 13.41
C PHE A 34 -3.78 -10.08 12.79
N LEU A 35 -3.16 -8.90 12.81
CA LEU A 35 -1.81 -8.66 12.34
C LEU A 35 -0.95 -8.28 13.55
N GLY A 36 -0.22 -9.26 14.09
CA GLY A 36 0.52 -9.10 15.36
C GLY A 36 1.49 -7.92 15.36
N GLY A 37 2.26 -7.73 14.28
CA GLY A 37 3.29 -6.68 14.21
C GLY A 37 2.77 -5.24 14.17
N VAL A 38 1.50 -5.03 13.82
CA VAL A 38 0.90 -3.68 13.73
C VAL A 38 -0.20 -3.44 14.75
N ASN A 39 -0.63 -4.47 15.49
CA ASN A 39 -1.77 -4.39 16.41
C ASN A 39 -1.65 -3.24 17.42
N ASP A 40 -0.46 -3.06 17.98
CA ASP A 40 -0.20 -2.04 19.00
C ASP A 40 -0.15 -0.62 18.41
N PHE A 41 0.11 -0.52 17.10
CA PHE A 41 0.17 0.73 16.36
C PHE A 41 -1.15 1.09 15.65
N LEU A 42 -2.12 0.15 15.56
CA LEU A 42 -3.43 0.42 14.96
C LEU A 42 -4.14 1.67 15.50
N PRO A 43 -4.11 2.00 16.81
CA PRO A 43 -4.71 3.23 17.31
C PRO A 43 -4.07 4.50 16.74
N ILE A 44 -2.77 4.46 16.45
CA ILE A 44 -2.01 5.58 15.89
C ILE A 44 -2.32 5.68 14.39
N ILE A 45 -2.26 4.57 13.67
CA ILE A 45 -2.58 4.50 12.22
C ILE A 45 -3.99 5.03 11.94
N ARG A 46 -4.97 4.66 12.77
CA ARG A 46 -6.37 5.13 12.66
C ARG A 46 -6.56 6.63 12.92
N ARG A 47 -5.61 7.28 13.59
CA ARG A 47 -5.62 8.72 13.88
C ARG A 47 -4.75 9.51 12.90
N SER A 48 -4.04 8.83 12.00
CA SER A 48 -3.20 9.49 11.01
C SER A 48 -4.03 10.40 10.10
N HIS A 49 -3.46 11.54 9.74
CA HIS A 49 -4.12 12.48 8.84
C HIS A 49 -4.11 11.95 7.39
N ARG A 50 -3.09 11.16 7.05
CA ARG A 50 -2.87 10.61 5.72
C ARG A 50 -2.05 9.32 5.82
N LEU A 51 -2.37 8.37 4.94
CA LEU A 51 -1.54 7.20 4.67
C LEU A 51 -0.68 7.47 3.44
N VAL A 52 0.62 7.24 3.51
CA VAL A 52 1.55 7.38 2.39
C VAL A 52 2.09 5.99 2.05
N LEU A 53 1.66 5.42 0.94
CA LEU A 53 2.18 4.14 0.47
C LEU A 53 3.42 4.37 -0.40
N VAL A 54 4.52 3.73 -0.02
CA VAL A 54 5.83 3.89 -0.64
C VAL A 54 6.31 2.55 -1.15
N GLY A 55 6.82 2.51 -2.38
CA GLY A 55 7.46 1.31 -2.91
C GLY A 55 8.24 1.61 -4.18
N CYS A 56 8.96 0.60 -4.67
CA CYS A 56 9.68 0.63 -5.95
C CYS A 56 9.12 -0.41 -6.91
N GLY A 57 9.07 -0.10 -8.22
CA GLY A 57 8.73 -1.04 -9.28
C GLY A 57 7.43 -1.83 -9.02
N THR A 58 7.52 -3.16 -8.92
CA THR A 58 6.37 -4.04 -8.65
C THR A 58 5.71 -3.78 -7.29
N SER A 59 6.48 -3.41 -6.26
CA SER A 59 5.89 -3.03 -4.96
C SER A 59 5.10 -1.73 -5.05
N TYR A 60 5.54 -0.78 -5.89
CA TYR A 60 4.76 0.43 -6.17
C TYR A 60 3.44 0.09 -6.87
N ASN A 61 3.47 -0.85 -7.84
CA ASN A 61 2.25 -1.33 -8.50
C ASN A 61 1.27 -1.99 -7.52
N ALA A 62 1.77 -2.70 -6.50
CA ALA A 62 0.94 -3.25 -5.44
C ALA A 62 0.26 -2.15 -4.61
N CYS A 63 0.96 -1.07 -4.29
CA CYS A 63 0.40 0.10 -3.62
C CYS A 63 -0.70 0.75 -4.47
N LEU A 64 -0.47 0.85 -5.79
CA LEU A 64 -1.42 1.39 -6.76
C LEU A 64 -2.72 0.56 -6.83
N ALA A 65 -2.59 -0.77 -6.78
CA ALA A 65 -3.72 -1.69 -6.79
C ALA A 65 -4.53 -1.65 -5.49
N THR A 66 -3.89 -1.43 -4.33
CA THR A 66 -4.55 -1.44 -3.02
C THR A 66 -5.09 -0.09 -2.58
N ARG A 67 -4.61 1.02 -3.17
CA ARG A 67 -5.09 2.38 -2.87
C ARG A 67 -6.61 2.52 -2.75
N PRO A 68 -7.45 2.11 -3.74
CA PRO A 68 -8.90 2.30 -3.62
C PRO A 68 -9.50 1.54 -2.44
N ALA A 69 -8.97 0.35 -2.13
CA ALA A 69 -9.43 -0.43 -0.99
C ALA A 69 -9.05 0.24 0.35
N PHE A 70 -7.85 0.81 0.46
CA PHE A 70 -7.45 1.56 1.66
C PHE A 70 -8.29 2.84 1.85
N GLU A 71 -8.50 3.61 0.78
CA GLU A 71 -9.33 4.83 0.84
C GLU A 71 -10.76 4.50 1.29
N GLU A 72 -11.37 3.44 0.75
CA GLU A 72 -12.72 3.03 1.08
C GLU A 72 -12.85 2.43 2.49
N LEU A 73 -11.92 1.55 2.89
CA LEU A 73 -12.01 0.84 4.17
C LEU A 73 -11.56 1.69 5.35
N CYS A 74 -10.57 2.57 5.16
CA CYS A 74 -10.03 3.40 6.23
C CYS A 74 -10.68 4.79 6.28
N GLY A 75 -11.27 5.27 5.18
CA GLY A 75 -11.80 6.64 5.08
C GLY A 75 -10.74 7.73 5.26
N THR A 76 -9.46 7.36 5.16
CA THR A 76 -8.31 8.26 5.34
C THR A 76 -7.70 8.54 3.96
N PRO A 77 -7.27 9.76 3.65
CA PRO A 77 -6.58 10.07 2.41
C PRO A 77 -5.34 9.18 2.22
N VAL A 78 -5.20 8.58 1.04
CA VAL A 78 -4.05 7.74 0.68
C VAL A 78 -3.26 8.40 -0.45
N SER A 79 -1.98 8.67 -0.20
CA SER A 79 -1.03 9.10 -1.21
C SER A 79 -0.11 7.96 -1.62
N LEU A 80 0.30 7.95 -2.89
CA LEU A 80 1.26 7.00 -3.42
C LEU A 80 2.53 7.77 -3.77
N GLU A 81 3.67 7.25 -3.35
CA GLU A 81 4.97 7.83 -3.67
C GLU A 81 5.94 6.73 -4.14
N LEU A 82 6.68 7.04 -5.20
CA LEU A 82 7.81 6.22 -5.61
C LEU A 82 8.97 6.49 -4.65
N ALA A 83 9.62 5.45 -4.13
CA ALA A 83 10.60 5.67 -3.06
C ALA A 83 11.78 6.56 -3.48
N SER A 84 12.26 6.43 -4.72
CA SER A 84 13.33 7.27 -5.28
C SER A 84 12.97 8.76 -5.28
N ASP A 85 11.70 9.10 -5.48
CA ASP A 85 11.26 10.48 -5.65
C ASP A 85 11.08 11.23 -4.31
N ILE A 86 10.95 10.49 -3.19
CA ILE A 86 10.64 11.09 -1.88
C ILE A 86 11.75 12.04 -1.44
N ALA A 87 12.99 11.57 -1.47
CA ALA A 87 14.14 12.37 -1.10
C ALA A 87 14.41 13.46 -2.16
N ASP A 88 14.33 13.09 -3.43
CA ASP A 88 14.63 13.98 -4.57
C ASP A 88 13.71 15.20 -4.63
N ARG A 89 12.40 15.03 -4.37
CA ARG A 89 11.43 16.13 -4.37
C ARG A 89 11.25 16.79 -3.01
N ALA A 90 12.00 16.37 -2.00
CA ALA A 90 11.76 16.73 -0.61
C ALA A 90 10.26 16.61 -0.23
N CYS A 91 9.69 15.43 -0.43
CA CYS A 91 8.27 15.18 -0.23
C CYS A 91 7.82 15.63 1.18
N PRO A 92 6.73 16.42 1.30
CA PRO A 92 6.26 16.88 2.59
C PRO A 92 5.62 15.72 3.37
N ILE A 93 6.41 15.11 4.25
CA ILE A 93 5.98 14.10 5.22
C ILE A 93 5.88 14.77 6.60
N MET A 94 4.71 14.67 7.22
CA MET A 94 4.41 15.24 8.53
C MET A 94 4.45 14.17 9.61
N ARG A 95 4.61 14.59 10.87
CA ARG A 95 4.61 13.69 12.03
C ARG A 95 3.32 12.88 12.17
N ASP A 96 2.20 13.46 11.75
CA ASP A 96 0.87 12.84 11.86
C ASP A 96 0.53 11.94 10.66
N ASP A 97 1.47 11.77 9.73
CA ASP A 97 1.36 10.83 8.61
C ASP A 97 1.79 9.42 9.05
N THR A 98 1.18 8.41 8.43
CA THR A 98 1.66 7.03 8.49
C THR A 98 2.21 6.63 7.13
N CYS A 99 3.51 6.37 7.07
CA CYS A 99 4.22 5.91 5.87
C CYS A 99 4.32 4.39 5.87
N ILE A 100 3.75 3.74 4.85
CA ILE A 100 3.76 2.30 4.66
C ILE A 100 4.72 1.98 3.53
N PHE A 101 5.83 1.33 3.85
CA PHE A 101 6.88 0.93 2.91
C PHE A 101 6.66 -0.51 2.47
N VAL A 102 6.56 -0.74 1.17
CA VAL A 102 6.36 -2.05 0.58
C VAL A 102 7.62 -2.46 -0.18
N SER A 103 8.29 -3.51 0.27
CA SER A 103 9.47 -4.04 -0.41
C SER A 103 9.55 -5.56 -0.28
N GLN A 104 9.76 -6.26 -1.39
CA GLN A 104 9.90 -7.71 -1.36
C GLN A 104 11.18 -8.14 -0.63
N SER A 105 12.32 -7.49 -0.92
CA SER A 105 13.60 -7.84 -0.32
C SER A 105 13.83 -7.17 1.04
N GLY A 106 13.24 -6.00 1.26
CA GLY A 106 13.51 -5.15 2.43
C GLY A 106 14.82 -4.34 2.34
N GLU A 107 15.69 -4.69 1.39
CA GLU A 107 17.03 -4.11 1.25
C GLU A 107 17.13 -3.05 0.13
N THR A 108 16.01 -2.75 -0.53
CA THR A 108 15.99 -1.80 -1.65
C THR A 108 16.44 -0.43 -1.16
N LYS A 109 17.62 0.03 -1.61
CA LYS A 109 18.26 1.26 -1.12
C LYS A 109 17.32 2.46 -1.13
N ASP A 110 16.65 2.74 -2.25
CA ASP A 110 15.73 3.88 -2.34
C ASP A 110 14.56 3.78 -1.33
N THR A 111 14.14 2.56 -0.99
CA THR A 111 13.09 2.34 0.02
C THR A 111 13.62 2.56 1.44
N LEU A 112 14.86 2.16 1.73
CA LEU A 112 15.52 2.42 3.01
C LEU A 112 15.81 3.91 3.19
N ASP A 113 16.34 4.58 2.16
CA ASP A 113 16.61 6.02 2.17
C ASP A 113 15.30 6.81 2.39
N ALA A 114 14.19 6.38 1.77
CA ALA A 114 12.87 6.95 2.00
C ALA A 114 12.32 6.67 3.40
N LEU A 115 12.61 5.49 3.97
CA LEU A 115 12.23 5.13 5.34
C LEU A 115 12.95 6.00 6.35
N ASP A 116 14.26 6.18 6.18
CA ASP A 116 15.06 7.06 7.02
C ASP A 116 14.59 8.52 6.89
N TYR A 117 14.26 8.96 5.67
CA TYR A 117 13.72 10.29 5.42
C TYR A 117 12.39 10.55 6.17
N ALA A 118 11.49 9.57 6.19
CA ALA A 118 10.21 9.67 6.90
C ALA A 118 10.38 9.58 8.41
N ALA A 119 11.23 8.67 8.89
CA ALA A 119 11.55 8.50 10.30
C ALA A 119 12.18 9.77 10.90
N ALA A 120 13.10 10.42 10.16
CA ALA A 120 13.71 11.69 10.56
C ALA A 120 12.69 12.83 10.74
N ARG A 121 11.52 12.74 10.10
CA ARG A 121 10.40 13.70 10.23
C ARG A 121 9.39 13.32 11.32
N GLY A 122 9.62 12.20 11.99
CA GLY A 122 8.79 11.71 13.09
C GLY A 122 7.47 11.07 12.65
N ALA A 123 7.31 10.76 11.35
CA ALA A 123 6.16 10.00 10.86
C ALA A 123 6.20 8.57 11.38
N LEU A 124 5.02 7.96 11.54
CA LEU A 124 4.95 6.52 11.85
C LEU A 124 5.33 5.73 10.60
N THR A 125 6.38 4.92 10.67
CA THR A 125 6.81 4.06 9.57
C THR A 125 6.35 2.61 9.79
N VAL A 126 5.79 1.99 8.75
CA VAL A 126 5.30 0.60 8.76
C VAL A 126 5.90 -0.13 7.57
N GLY A 127 6.60 -1.23 7.81
CA GLY A 127 7.16 -2.07 6.76
C GLY A 127 6.25 -3.24 6.39
N ILE A 128 6.01 -3.44 5.10
CA ILE A 128 5.44 -4.66 4.52
C ILE A 128 6.56 -5.30 3.71
N THR A 129 7.23 -6.28 4.34
CA THR A 129 8.35 -7.01 3.73
C THR A 129 8.11 -8.51 3.75
N ASN A 130 8.76 -9.22 2.84
CA ASN A 130 8.73 -10.68 2.79
C ASN A 130 9.98 -11.31 3.43
N THR A 131 11.03 -10.52 3.69
CA THR A 131 12.25 -10.96 4.37
C THR A 131 12.17 -10.56 5.85
N VAL A 132 12.36 -11.53 6.75
CA VAL A 132 12.33 -11.27 8.20
C VAL A 132 13.69 -10.71 8.63
N GLY A 133 13.70 -9.56 9.29
CA GLY A 133 14.91 -8.92 9.82
C GLY A 133 15.72 -8.10 8.80
N SER A 134 15.18 -7.92 7.60
CA SER A 134 15.67 -6.94 6.60
C SER A 134 15.34 -5.52 6.98
#